data_AF-A0A8T0FH15-F1
#
_entry.id   AF-A0A8T0FH15-F1
#
_cell.length_a   1.000
_cell.length_b   1.000
_cell.length_c   1.000
_cell.angle_alpha   90.00
_cell.angle_beta   90.00
_cell.angle_gamma   90.00
#
_symmetry.space_group_name_H-M   'P 1'
#
loop_
_entity.id
_entity.type
_entity.pdbx_description
1 polymer ?
#
loop_
_entity_poly.entity_id
_entity_poly.type
_entity_poly.pdbx_seq_one_letter_code
_entity_poly.pdbx_strand_id
1 'polypeptide(L)'
;MNLDDQTARLKKRGCCFRCLYTSHVSKRCKVRVNCENSGKRHHAVMCPNAKTDGYLCHKEANGVKNVEHFKTLPNPTCSSNVFLQTLVVLLRSENEDFAERALKDTRSQKSCIMKEATVKMNYIAVRETTLVHTLFGAADDRQRHLEYRIFVSDVRKKYHCTFNVLHQEKICSEIRLMPEGFFSKELEANGIDLTDKDYFPLCSSPIIHLLIGADIVGQLMTGKILNFSCGLTTIKTLFGWTLFGKSPSSSNSNSTMMVIDLLVNECIINDL
;
A
#
# COMPACT_ATOMS: atom_id res chain seq x y z
N MET A 1 27.95 10.35 2.75
CA MET A 1 27.91 11.64 2.03
C MET A 1 28.57 12.68 2.92
N ASN A 2 29.48 13.52 2.42
CA ASN A 2 30.16 14.50 3.27
C ASN A 2 29.20 15.65 3.65
N LEU A 3 29.32 16.21 4.85
CA LEU A 3 28.48 17.29 5.36
C LEU A 3 28.57 18.55 4.48
N ASP A 4 29.71 18.77 3.85
CA ASP A 4 29.94 19.88 2.91
C ASP A 4 29.10 19.73 1.63
N ASP A 5 28.99 18.51 1.09
CA ASP A 5 28.16 18.21 -0.10
C ASP A 5 26.67 18.41 0.20
N GLN A 6 26.23 17.99 1.39
CA GLN A 6 24.85 18.18 1.84
C GLN A 6 24.54 19.67 2.05
N THR A 7 25.49 20.41 2.63
CA THR A 7 25.36 21.85 2.83
C THR A 7 25.29 22.61 1.50
N ALA A 8 26.12 22.23 0.53
CA ALA A 8 26.09 22.81 -0.82
C ALA A 8 24.74 22.54 -1.54
N ARG A 9 24.21 21.32 -1.41
CA ARG A 9 22.89 20.95 -1.97
C ARG A 9 21.75 21.73 -1.35
N LEU A 10 21.76 21.91 -0.03
CA LEU A 10 20.73 22.69 0.67
C LEU A 10 20.83 24.18 0.36
N LYS A 11 22.05 24.72 0.20
CA LYS A 11 22.27 26.10 -0.31
C LYS A 11 21.67 26.28 -1.70
N LYS A 12 21.95 25.37 -2.64
CA LYS A 12 21.43 25.42 -4.01
C LYS A 12 19.89 25.38 -4.05
N ARG A 13 19.26 24.68 -3.11
CA ARG A 13 17.79 24.52 -3.01
C ARG A 13 17.10 25.55 -2.12
N GLY A 14 17.84 26.48 -1.51
CA GLY A 14 17.27 27.49 -0.60
C GLY A 14 16.69 26.92 0.69
N CYS A 15 17.09 25.70 1.09
CA CYS A 15 16.56 25.03 2.27
C CYS A 15 17.15 25.58 3.58
N CYS A 16 16.34 25.61 4.62
CA CYS A 16 16.78 25.82 5.99
C CYS A 16 17.70 24.68 6.43
N PHE A 17 18.93 24.96 6.86
CA PHE A 17 19.86 23.92 7.35
C PHE A 17 19.43 23.28 8.68
N ARG A 18 18.40 23.84 9.34
CA ARG A 18 17.89 23.30 10.62
C ARG A 18 16.75 22.31 10.41
N CYS A 19 15.76 22.67 9.60
CA CYS A 19 14.52 21.92 9.41
C CYS A 19 14.30 21.44 7.97
N LEU A 20 15.21 21.75 7.05
CA LEU A 20 15.24 21.33 5.64
C LEU A 20 14.09 21.87 4.75
N TYR A 21 13.16 22.66 5.30
CA TYR A 21 12.13 23.36 4.54
C TYR A 21 12.70 24.52 3.70
N THR A 22 12.12 24.76 2.52
CA THR A 22 12.52 25.80 1.55
C THR A 22 11.92 27.19 1.83
N SER A 23 11.01 27.31 2.80
CA SER A 23 10.27 28.55 3.06
C SER A 23 11.05 29.62 3.83
N HIS A 24 12.19 29.26 4.44
CA HIS A 24 12.99 30.17 5.26
C HIS A 24 14.43 29.69 5.42
N VAL A 25 15.30 30.59 5.90
CA VAL A 25 16.70 30.27 6.24
C VAL A 25 16.86 29.99 7.73
N SER A 26 17.93 29.29 8.11
CA SER A 26 18.21 28.87 9.50
C SER A 26 18.10 29.98 10.55
N LYS A 27 18.48 31.21 10.21
CA LYS A 27 18.39 32.37 11.11
C LYS A 27 16.95 32.75 11.47
N ARG A 28 15.98 32.49 10.57
CA ARG A 28 14.55 32.76 10.75
C ARG A 28 13.74 31.50 11.11
N CYS A 29 14.41 30.39 11.38
CA CYS A 29 13.77 29.12 11.70
C CYS A 29 13.16 29.14 13.11
N LYS A 30 11.83 29.09 13.16
CA LYS A 30 11.05 28.93 14.39
C LYS A 30 10.75 27.46 14.74
N VAL A 31 10.98 26.54 13.80
CA VAL A 31 10.78 25.10 14.00
C VAL A 31 11.77 24.59 15.06
N ARG A 32 11.24 23.92 16.09
CA ARG A 32 12.05 23.21 17.08
C ARG A 32 12.47 21.86 16.50
N VAL A 33 13.68 21.81 15.97
CA VAL A 33 14.36 20.56 15.61
C VAL A 33 15.47 20.35 16.62
N ASN A 34 15.62 19.11 17.10
CA ASN A 34 16.72 18.74 17.99
C ASN A 34 17.37 17.47 17.47
N CYS A 35 18.67 17.52 17.23
CA CYS A 35 19.42 16.37 16.77
C CYS A 35 19.58 15.37 17.92
N GLU A 36 19.18 14.12 17.70
CA GLU A 36 19.33 13.04 18.69
C GLU A 36 20.79 12.73 19.00
N ASN A 37 21.69 12.89 18.03
CA ASN A 37 23.13 12.61 18.20
C ASN A 37 23.90 13.72 18.92
N SER A 38 23.45 14.97 18.90
CA SER A 38 24.23 16.10 19.43
C SER A 38 23.45 17.06 20.32
N GLY A 39 22.13 16.90 20.45
CA GLY A 39 21.24 17.81 21.19
C GLY A 39 21.23 19.24 20.65
N LYS A 40 21.76 19.47 19.45
CA LYS A 40 21.81 20.78 18.80
C LYS A 40 20.67 20.94 17.80
N ARG A 41 20.34 22.20 17.48
CA ARG A 41 19.21 22.55 16.60
C ARG A 41 19.49 22.33 15.12
N HIS A 42 19.52 21.07 14.68
CA HIS A 42 19.59 20.64 13.29
C HIS A 42 18.99 19.25 13.10
N HIS A 43 18.64 18.90 11.86
CA HIS A 43 18.18 17.57 11.49
C HIS A 43 19.34 16.56 11.57
N ALA A 44 19.11 15.32 12.05
CA ALA A 44 20.17 14.33 12.30
C ALA A 44 21.09 14.07 11.08
N VAL A 45 20.52 14.14 9.87
CA VAL A 45 21.26 14.04 8.60
C VAL A 45 22.36 15.10 8.45
N MET A 46 22.18 16.28 9.06
CA MET A 46 23.15 17.39 9.07
C MET A 46 24.06 17.38 10.32
N CYS A 47 24.07 16.29 11.08
CA CYS A 47 24.87 16.19 12.31
C CYS A 47 26.32 15.83 11.99
N PRO A 48 27.30 16.66 12.40
CA PRO A 48 28.72 16.31 12.26
C PRO A 48 29.12 15.08 13.08
N ASN A 49 28.38 14.80 14.17
CA ASN A 49 28.65 13.70 15.11
C ASN A 49 27.70 12.51 14.89
N ALA A 50 27.23 12.30 13.66
CA ALA A 50 26.40 11.14 13.35
C ALA A 50 27.18 9.86 13.74
N LYS A 51 26.64 9.09 14.69
CA LYS A 51 27.18 7.75 14.98
C LYS A 51 26.81 6.89 13.80
N THR A 52 27.82 6.44 13.06
CA THR A 52 27.67 5.47 11.98
C THR A 52 27.37 4.10 12.59
N ASP A 53 26.12 3.87 12.98
CA ASP A 53 25.57 2.51 12.93
C ASP A 53 25.18 2.26 11.48
N GLY A 54 25.79 1.23 10.89
CA GLY A 54 25.96 1.05 9.47
C GLY A 54 24.69 1.14 8.65
N TYR A 55 24.45 2.31 8.05
CA TYR A 55 23.68 2.46 6.82
C TYR A 55 24.49 3.36 5.87
N LEU A 56 25.53 2.78 5.28
CA LEU A 56 26.22 3.35 4.13
C LEU A 56 25.39 3.04 2.88
N CYS A 57 24.65 4.04 2.39
CA CYS A 57 24.15 4.05 1.02
C CYS A 57 25.34 4.37 0.11
N HIS A 58 25.86 3.36 -0.59
CA HIS A 58 26.92 3.54 -1.57
C HIS A 58 26.40 4.17 -2.86
N LYS A 59 27.29 5.00 -3.41
CA LYS A 59 27.18 5.80 -4.62
C LYS A 59 26.92 4.95 -5.88
N GLU A 60 26.30 5.59 -6.86
CA GLU A 60 26.19 5.17 -8.26
C GLU A 60 27.56 4.86 -8.89
N ALA A 61 27.64 3.79 -9.69
CA ALA A 61 28.25 3.78 -11.03
C ALA A 61 28.02 2.43 -11.74
N ASN A 62 27.36 2.49 -12.90
CA ASN A 62 27.43 1.63 -14.09
C ASN A 62 27.54 0.09 -13.99
N GLY A 63 26.54 -0.58 -14.58
CA GLY A 63 26.77 -1.79 -15.39
C GLY A 63 26.20 -3.11 -14.87
N VAL A 64 25.10 -3.55 -15.50
CA VAL A 64 24.69 -4.94 -15.78
C VAL A 64 24.29 -5.88 -14.61
N LYS A 65 22.99 -6.24 -14.65
CA LYS A 65 22.31 -7.48 -14.23
C LYS A 65 22.72 -8.15 -12.91
N ASN A 66 21.83 -8.06 -11.91
CA ASN A 66 21.08 -9.20 -11.37
C ASN A 66 20.02 -8.71 -10.37
N VAL A 67 18.79 -9.20 -10.52
CA VAL A 67 17.65 -8.89 -9.66
C VAL A 67 17.74 -9.80 -8.44
N GLU A 68 18.11 -9.26 -7.29
CA GLU A 68 17.96 -9.95 -6.01
C GLU A 68 16.83 -9.32 -5.21
N HIS A 69 15.85 -10.17 -4.89
CA HIS A 69 14.67 -9.92 -4.07
C HIS A 69 15.00 -9.17 -2.77
N PHE A 70 14.51 -7.93 -2.64
CA PHE A 70 14.38 -7.29 -1.33
C PHE A 70 13.16 -7.88 -0.60
N LYS A 71 13.41 -8.92 0.20
CA LYS A 71 12.52 -9.32 1.29
C LYS A 71 12.38 -8.13 2.24
N THR A 72 11.28 -7.40 2.13
CA THR A 72 10.96 -6.30 3.04
C THR A 72 10.32 -6.90 4.28
N LEU A 73 11.03 -6.86 5.41
CA LEU A 73 10.45 -7.13 6.72
C LEU A 73 9.44 -6.03 7.06
N PRO A 74 8.27 -6.35 7.65
CA PRO A 74 7.28 -5.36 8.00
C PRO A 74 7.84 -4.45 9.11
N ASN A 75 7.91 -3.14 8.82
CA ASN A 75 8.39 -2.14 9.76
C ASN A 75 7.37 -1.96 10.92
N PRO A 76 7.73 -2.20 12.19
CA PRO A 76 6.80 -2.11 13.32
C PRO A 76 6.43 -0.67 13.72
N THR A 77 6.92 0.36 13.03
CA THR A 77 6.80 1.77 13.46
C THR A 77 5.66 2.56 12.83
N CYS A 78 4.93 2.03 11.85
CA CYS A 78 3.77 2.74 11.34
C CYS A 78 2.58 2.56 12.32
N SER A 79 1.80 3.62 12.56
CA SER A 79 0.72 3.66 13.56
C SER A 79 -0.66 3.83 12.96
N SER A 80 -0.81 3.51 11.66
CA SER A 80 -2.15 3.43 11.09
C SER A 80 -2.88 2.27 11.75
N ASN A 81 -3.85 2.61 12.60
CA ASN A 81 -4.82 1.68 13.17
C ASN A 81 -6.04 1.54 12.28
N VAL A 82 -5.95 1.97 11.02
CA VAL A 82 -7.07 1.89 10.08
C VAL A 82 -6.90 0.63 9.25
N PHE A 83 -7.89 -0.26 9.37
CA PHE A 83 -7.98 -1.45 8.54
C PHE A 83 -8.77 -1.15 7.27
N LEU A 84 -8.31 -1.71 6.16
CA LEU A 84 -8.97 -1.67 4.87
C LEU A 84 -9.60 -3.03 4.59
N GLN A 85 -10.64 -3.04 3.75
CA GLN A 85 -11.38 -4.25 3.43
C GLN A 85 -10.57 -5.17 2.51
N THR A 86 -9.70 -5.98 3.10
CA THR A 86 -8.91 -7.00 2.41
C THR A 86 -9.48 -8.40 2.62
N LEU A 87 -9.22 -9.29 1.66
CA LEU A 87 -9.62 -10.68 1.67
C LEU A 87 -8.67 -11.50 0.79
N VAL A 88 -8.63 -12.82 0.98
CA VAL A 88 -7.93 -13.73 0.06
C VAL A 88 -8.94 -14.31 -0.91
N VAL A 89 -8.62 -14.28 -2.21
CA VAL A 89 -9.38 -14.97 -3.26
C VAL A 89 -8.50 -16.00 -3.93
N LEU A 90 -9.14 -16.92 -4.66
CA LEU A 90 -8.46 -17.78 -5.62
C LEU A 90 -8.66 -17.20 -7.02
N LEU A 91 -7.56 -16.85 -7.67
CA LEU A 91 -7.53 -16.54 -9.10
C LEU A 91 -7.26 -17.83 -9.86
N ARG A 92 -8.15 -18.18 -10.79
CA ARG A 92 -8.10 -19.45 -11.52
C ARG A 92 -7.47 -19.29 -12.89
N SER A 93 -6.38 -20.01 -13.12
CA SER A 93 -5.87 -20.30 -14.46
C SER A 93 -6.52 -21.56 -15.03
N GLU A 94 -6.18 -21.94 -16.26
CA GLU A 94 -6.68 -23.20 -16.86
C GLU A 94 -6.28 -24.44 -16.05
N ASN A 95 -5.12 -24.43 -15.39
CA ASN A 95 -4.52 -25.61 -14.78
C ASN A 95 -4.49 -25.58 -13.24
N GLU A 96 -4.46 -24.39 -12.64
CA GLU A 96 -4.30 -24.23 -11.19
C GLU A 96 -4.97 -22.97 -10.65
N ASP A 97 -5.26 -22.99 -9.34
CA ASP A 97 -5.81 -21.87 -8.59
C ASP A 97 -4.70 -21.21 -7.76
N PHE A 98 -4.58 -19.89 -7.83
CA PHE A 98 -3.60 -19.10 -7.08
C PHE A 98 -4.29 -18.28 -5.99
N ALA A 99 -3.89 -18.48 -4.74
CA ALA A 99 -4.36 -17.66 -3.64
C ALA A 99 -3.66 -16.30 -3.67
N GLU A 100 -4.45 -15.23 -3.76
CA GLU A 100 -3.93 -13.86 -3.84
C GLU A 100 -4.76 -12.92 -2.96
N ARG A 101 -4.10 -11.91 -2.38
CA ARG A 101 -4.79 -10.87 -1.62
C ARG A 101 -5.53 -9.92 -2.55
N ALA A 102 -6.78 -9.65 -2.19
CA ALA A 102 -7.63 -8.69 -2.85
C ALA A 102 -8.00 -7.55 -1.90
N LEU A 103 -8.05 -6.35 -2.44
CA LEU A 103 -8.56 -5.16 -1.76
C LEU A 103 -9.89 -4.76 -2.37
N LYS A 104 -10.89 -4.58 -1.53
CA LYS A 104 -12.17 -3.99 -1.91
C LYS A 104 -12.06 -2.46 -1.81
N ASP A 105 -12.23 -1.77 -2.94
CA ASP A 105 -12.19 -0.32 -3.01
C ASP A 105 -13.37 0.24 -3.82
N THR A 106 -14.35 0.80 -3.12
CA THR A 106 -15.53 1.45 -3.75
C THR A 106 -15.23 2.81 -4.35
N ARG A 107 -14.04 3.38 -4.13
CA ARG A 107 -13.64 4.67 -4.73
C ARG A 107 -13.01 4.48 -6.12
N SER A 108 -12.48 3.30 -6.40
CA SER A 108 -12.06 2.92 -7.74
C SER A 108 -13.27 2.52 -8.58
N GLN A 109 -13.52 3.23 -9.69
CA GLN A 109 -14.63 2.89 -10.60
C GLN A 109 -14.44 1.54 -11.29
N LYS A 110 -13.20 1.12 -11.49
CA LYS A 110 -12.81 -0.11 -12.18
C LYS A 110 -12.00 -1.03 -11.30
N SER A 111 -12.19 -2.31 -11.50
CA SER A 111 -11.36 -3.36 -10.90
C SER A 111 -10.02 -3.48 -11.65
N CYS A 112 -8.94 -3.73 -10.90
CA CYS A 112 -7.57 -3.78 -11.43
C CYS A 112 -6.84 -5.03 -10.94
N ILE A 113 -5.87 -5.50 -11.71
CA ILE A 113 -5.01 -6.64 -11.37
C ILE A 113 -3.54 -6.27 -11.57
N MET A 114 -2.65 -6.80 -10.73
CA MET A 114 -1.20 -6.66 -10.96
C MET A 114 -0.80 -7.34 -12.27
N LYS A 115 -0.01 -6.65 -13.10
CA LYS A 115 0.48 -7.18 -14.37
C LYS A 115 1.24 -8.50 -14.18
N GLU A 116 2.05 -8.61 -13.13
CA GLU A 116 2.74 -9.84 -12.76
C GLU A 116 1.77 -11.03 -12.59
N ALA A 117 0.62 -10.82 -11.94
CA ALA A 117 -0.38 -11.86 -11.75
C ALA A 117 -0.99 -12.31 -13.10
N THR A 118 -1.19 -11.39 -14.06
CA THR A 118 -1.68 -11.76 -15.40
C THR A 118 -0.72 -12.69 -16.15
N VAL A 119 0.59 -12.44 -16.03
CA VAL A 119 1.65 -13.27 -16.63
C VAL A 119 1.76 -14.61 -15.92
N LYS A 120 1.82 -14.60 -14.57
CA LYS A 120 1.89 -15.81 -13.74
C LYS A 120 0.74 -16.79 -14.03
N MET A 121 -0.46 -16.27 -14.31
CA MET A 121 -1.67 -17.05 -14.51
C MET A 121 -1.98 -17.35 -15.99
N ASN A 122 -1.10 -16.93 -16.91
CA ASN A 122 -1.29 -17.05 -18.36
C ASN A 122 -2.64 -16.50 -18.86
N TYR A 123 -3.12 -15.39 -18.27
CA TYR A 123 -4.32 -14.74 -18.79
C TYR A 123 -4.05 -14.05 -20.13
N ILE A 124 -5.00 -14.19 -21.05
CA ILE A 124 -4.94 -13.55 -22.37
C ILE A 124 -5.73 -12.23 -22.32
N ALA A 125 -5.13 -11.16 -22.84
CA ALA A 125 -5.80 -9.86 -22.92
C ALA A 125 -7.01 -9.95 -23.86
N VAL A 126 -8.16 -9.45 -23.40
CA VAL A 126 -9.40 -9.42 -24.18
C VAL A 126 -9.40 -8.24 -25.14
N ARG A 127 -8.90 -7.09 -24.68
CA ARG A 127 -8.75 -5.87 -25.49
C ARG A 127 -7.79 -4.90 -24.81
N GLU A 128 -7.48 -3.83 -25.51
CA GLU A 128 -6.80 -2.67 -24.98
C GLU A 128 -7.77 -1.50 -24.84
N THR A 129 -7.68 -0.77 -23.73
CA THR A 129 -8.52 0.38 -23.41
C THR A 129 -7.63 1.55 -23.00
N THR A 130 -7.90 2.75 -23.54
CA THR A 130 -7.26 3.98 -23.05
C THR A 130 -8.13 4.57 -21.94
N LEU A 131 -7.53 4.80 -20.78
CA LEU A 131 -8.18 5.42 -19.63
C LEU A 131 -7.61 6.82 -19.42
N VAL A 132 -8.50 7.72 -19.04
CA VAL A 132 -8.15 9.03 -18.51
C VAL A 132 -8.16 8.91 -17.00
N HIS A 133 -7.00 9.02 -16.37
CA HIS A 133 -6.87 9.09 -14.92
C HIS A 133 -7.10 10.53 -14.49
N THR A 134 -8.25 10.79 -13.87
CA THR A 134 -8.55 12.07 -13.22
C THR A 134 -8.31 11.95 -11.72
N LEU A 135 -7.20 12.50 -11.23
CA LEU A 135 -6.84 12.51 -9.81
C LEU A 135 -7.16 13.88 -9.21
N PHE A 136 -8.02 13.96 -8.19
CA PHE A 136 -8.29 15.15 -7.34
C PHE A 136 -8.01 16.54 -7.98
N GLY A 137 -8.67 16.85 -9.11
CA GLY A 137 -8.56 18.15 -9.78
C GLY A 137 -7.25 18.42 -10.52
N ALA A 138 -6.38 17.42 -10.68
CA ALA A 138 -5.19 17.45 -11.50
C ALA A 138 -5.52 17.21 -12.99
N ALA A 139 -4.52 17.44 -13.84
CA ALA A 139 -4.62 17.27 -15.29
C ALA A 139 -4.89 15.81 -15.68
N ASP A 140 -5.62 15.63 -16.77
CA ASP A 140 -5.91 14.34 -17.39
C ASP A 140 -4.62 13.62 -17.81
N ASP A 141 -4.35 12.46 -17.20
CA ASP A 141 -3.31 11.55 -17.69
C ASP A 141 -3.93 10.41 -18.50
N ARG A 142 -3.51 10.26 -19.75
CA ARG A 142 -4.06 9.26 -20.68
C ARG A 142 -3.12 8.06 -20.76
N GLN A 143 -3.57 6.93 -20.25
CA GLN A 143 -2.78 5.70 -20.24
C GLN A 143 -3.52 4.56 -20.95
N ARG A 144 -2.77 3.75 -21.70
CA ARG A 144 -3.27 2.52 -22.33
C ARG A 144 -3.13 1.37 -21.34
N HIS A 145 -4.22 0.63 -21.17
CA HIS A 145 -4.28 -0.54 -20.30
C HIS A 145 -4.85 -1.72 -21.08
N LEU A 146 -4.24 -2.88 -20.92
CA LEU A 146 -4.82 -4.16 -21.32
C LEU A 146 -5.87 -4.57 -20.30
N GLU A 147 -7.00 -5.04 -20.82
CA GLU A 147 -8.12 -5.58 -20.05
C GLU A 147 -8.12 -7.11 -20.17
N TYR A 148 -8.25 -7.78 -19.04
CA TYR A 148 -8.25 -9.23 -18.92
C TYR A 148 -9.56 -9.68 -18.31
N ARG A 149 -10.10 -10.82 -18.77
CA ARG A 149 -11.21 -11.49 -18.11
C ARG A 149 -10.65 -12.52 -17.15
N ILE A 150 -10.88 -12.32 -15.86
CA ILE A 150 -10.36 -13.19 -14.79
C ILE A 150 -11.46 -14.06 -14.20
N PHE A 151 -11.06 -15.20 -13.65
CA PHE A 151 -11.92 -16.14 -12.95
C PHE A 151 -11.54 -16.11 -11.47
N VAL A 152 -12.51 -15.79 -10.62
CA VAL A 152 -12.27 -15.57 -9.18
C VAL A 152 -13.23 -16.42 -8.37
N SER A 153 -12.72 -17.11 -7.36
CA SER A 153 -13.55 -17.80 -6.36
C SER A 153 -13.18 -17.42 -4.93
N ASP A 154 -14.10 -17.69 -4.00
CA ASP A 154 -13.75 -17.71 -2.60
C ASP A 154 -12.77 -18.86 -2.30
N VAL A 155 -12.07 -18.77 -1.18
CA VAL A 155 -11.07 -19.78 -0.74
C VAL A 155 -11.67 -21.18 -0.52
N ARG A 156 -12.98 -21.28 -0.28
CA ARG A 156 -13.69 -22.57 -0.09
C ARG A 156 -14.34 -23.07 -1.39
N LYS A 157 -14.15 -22.38 -2.50
CA LYS A 157 -14.68 -22.71 -3.85
C LYS A 157 -16.21 -22.90 -3.88
N LYS A 158 -16.95 -22.23 -3.00
CA LYS A 158 -18.42 -22.25 -2.93
C LYS A 158 -19.06 -21.22 -3.84
N TYR A 159 -18.41 -20.08 -4.01
CA TYR A 159 -18.83 -18.99 -4.89
C TYR A 159 -17.71 -18.68 -5.88
N HIS A 160 -18.09 -18.46 -7.13
CA HIS A 160 -17.19 -18.05 -8.18
C HIS A 160 -17.88 -17.04 -9.10
N CYS A 161 -17.10 -16.14 -9.69
CA CYS A 161 -17.57 -15.26 -10.74
C CYS A 161 -16.43 -14.92 -11.72
N THR A 162 -16.80 -14.32 -12.85
CA THR A 162 -15.84 -13.77 -13.80
C THR A 162 -16.13 -12.31 -14.03
N PHE A 163 -15.10 -11.50 -14.16
CA PHE A 163 -15.24 -10.11 -14.54
C PHE A 163 -13.97 -9.60 -15.22
N ASN A 164 -14.09 -8.45 -15.86
CA ASN A 164 -12.96 -7.81 -16.51
C ASN A 164 -12.18 -6.93 -15.53
N VAL A 165 -10.87 -6.93 -15.67
CA VAL A 165 -9.94 -6.12 -14.87
C VAL A 165 -8.92 -5.46 -15.77
N LEU A 166 -8.45 -4.30 -15.36
CA LEU A 166 -7.37 -3.59 -16.02
C LEU A 166 -6.04 -3.96 -15.35
N HIS A 167 -5.02 -4.26 -16.14
CA HIS A 167 -3.71 -4.48 -15.54
C HIS A 167 -3.07 -3.17 -15.05
N GLN A 168 -2.30 -3.28 -13.97
CA GLN A 168 -1.49 -2.21 -13.40
C GLN A 168 -0.12 -2.75 -13.00
N GLU A 169 0.93 -1.95 -13.18
CA GLU A 169 2.28 -2.34 -12.72
C GLU A 169 2.34 -2.42 -11.18
N LYS A 170 1.58 -1.53 -10.50
CA LYS A 170 1.45 -1.51 -9.05
C LYS A 170 0.08 -0.99 -8.65
N ILE A 171 -0.60 -1.70 -7.75
CA ILE A 171 -1.90 -1.26 -7.21
C ILE A 171 -1.70 -0.32 -6.01
N CYS A 172 -0.92 -0.76 -5.01
CA CYS A 172 -0.62 0.01 -3.82
C CYS A 172 0.68 -0.47 -3.17
N SER A 173 1.14 0.23 -2.14
CA SER A 173 2.14 -0.32 -1.20
C SER A 173 1.56 -1.48 -0.38
N GLU A 174 2.41 -2.20 0.33
CA GLU A 174 1.99 -3.28 1.22
C GLU A 174 0.92 -2.78 2.22
N ILE A 175 -0.21 -3.49 2.27
CA ILE A 175 -1.26 -3.25 3.26
C ILE A 175 -1.00 -4.18 4.42
N ARG A 176 -0.89 -3.62 5.62
CA ARG A 176 -0.64 -4.39 6.83
C ARG A 176 -1.66 -5.49 7.03
N LEU A 177 -1.17 -6.65 7.41
CA LEU A 177 -2.00 -7.75 7.91
C LEU A 177 -2.54 -7.40 9.28
N MET A 178 -3.67 -8.01 9.62
CA MET A 178 -4.26 -7.84 10.94
C MET A 178 -3.36 -8.48 12.01
N PRO A 179 -2.93 -7.73 13.05
CA PRO A 179 -2.11 -8.28 14.11
C PRO A 179 -2.87 -9.33 14.92
N GLU A 180 -2.16 -10.34 15.42
CA GLU A 180 -2.73 -11.40 16.27
C GLU A 180 -3.24 -10.84 17.61
N GLY A 181 -4.27 -11.48 18.17
CA GLY A 181 -4.79 -11.19 19.51
C GLY A 181 -5.78 -10.03 19.63
N PHE A 182 -5.90 -9.15 18.62
CA PHE A 182 -6.92 -8.09 18.62
C PHE A 182 -8.30 -8.64 18.21
N PHE A 183 -9.34 -8.45 19.06
CA PHE A 183 -10.76 -8.78 18.82
C PHE A 183 -11.06 -10.22 18.35
N SER A 184 -10.12 -11.16 18.50
CA SER A 184 -10.33 -12.57 18.11
C SER A 184 -11.56 -13.16 18.80
N LYS A 185 -11.80 -12.81 20.06
CA LYS A 185 -12.99 -13.22 20.82
C LYS A 185 -14.30 -12.75 20.19
N GLU A 186 -14.37 -11.51 19.69
CA GLU A 186 -15.58 -10.95 19.09
C GLU A 186 -15.84 -11.55 17.71
N LEU A 187 -14.78 -11.80 16.94
CA LEU A 187 -14.85 -12.55 15.68
C LEU A 187 -15.33 -13.99 15.90
N GLU A 188 -14.71 -14.71 16.84
CA GLU A 188 -15.04 -16.08 17.21
C GLU A 188 -16.49 -16.20 17.72
N ALA A 189 -16.92 -15.31 18.62
CA ALA A 189 -18.28 -15.29 19.16
C ALA A 189 -19.35 -15.10 18.07
N ASN A 190 -19.01 -14.43 16.96
CA ASN A 190 -19.89 -14.22 15.82
C ASN A 190 -19.68 -15.22 14.67
N GLY A 191 -18.77 -16.19 14.82
CA GLY A 191 -18.44 -17.16 13.77
C GLY A 191 -17.85 -16.51 12.51
N ILE A 192 -17.09 -15.44 12.67
CA ILE A 192 -16.49 -14.67 11.57
C ILE A 192 -15.06 -15.16 11.34
N ASP A 193 -14.83 -15.69 10.16
CA ASP A 193 -13.52 -16.06 9.61
C ASP A 193 -13.09 -14.98 8.61
N LEU A 194 -11.90 -14.41 8.83
CA LEU A 194 -11.31 -13.38 7.99
C LEU A 194 -10.25 -14.02 7.11
N THR A 195 -10.59 -14.19 5.82
CA THR A 195 -9.71 -14.88 4.86
C THR A 195 -8.31 -14.29 4.74
N ASP A 196 -8.16 -12.97 4.89
CA ASP A 196 -6.86 -12.28 4.85
C ASP A 196 -5.99 -12.49 6.10
N LYS A 197 -6.55 -13.14 7.13
CA LYS A 197 -5.82 -13.63 8.30
C LYS A 197 -5.63 -15.15 8.18
N ASP A 198 -6.74 -15.86 8.04
CA ASP A 198 -6.78 -17.32 8.22
C ASP A 198 -6.27 -18.10 6.99
N TYR A 199 -6.31 -17.49 5.80
CA TYR A 199 -5.84 -18.08 4.54
C TYR A 199 -4.64 -17.34 3.92
N PHE A 200 -4.12 -16.30 4.57
CA PHE A 200 -2.94 -15.58 4.11
C PHE A 200 -1.71 -16.49 3.86
N PRO A 201 -1.42 -17.53 4.67
CA PRO A 201 -0.30 -18.44 4.41
C PRO A 201 -0.33 -19.17 3.06
N LEU A 202 -1.48 -19.19 2.37
CA LEU A 202 -1.59 -19.73 1.01
C LEU A 202 -1.08 -18.75 -0.06
N CYS A 203 -1.01 -17.46 0.25
CA CYS A 203 -0.58 -16.43 -0.69
C CYS A 203 0.94 -16.45 -0.88
N SER A 204 1.39 -16.23 -2.12
CA SER A 204 2.82 -16.17 -2.43
C SER A 204 3.47 -14.84 -2.00
N SER A 205 2.70 -13.80 -1.70
CA SER A 205 3.18 -12.45 -1.42
C SER A 205 2.25 -11.68 -0.47
N PRO A 206 2.77 -10.75 0.35
CA PRO A 206 1.95 -9.87 1.20
C PRO A 206 1.29 -8.71 0.43
N ILE A 207 1.59 -8.50 -0.85
CA ILE A 207 1.01 -7.36 -1.60
C ILE A 207 -0.41 -7.66 -2.09
N ILE A 208 -1.14 -6.60 -2.45
CA ILE A 208 -2.44 -6.73 -3.11
C ILE A 208 -2.22 -6.99 -4.60
N HIS A 209 -2.72 -8.12 -5.09
CA HIS A 209 -2.69 -8.44 -6.52
C HIS A 209 -3.98 -8.11 -7.24
N LEU A 210 -5.10 -7.99 -6.52
CA LEU A 210 -6.40 -7.68 -7.08
C LEU A 210 -7.04 -6.51 -6.34
N LEU A 211 -7.46 -5.48 -7.07
CA LEU A 211 -8.34 -4.44 -6.57
C LEU A 211 -9.74 -4.67 -7.15
N ILE A 212 -10.73 -4.81 -6.28
CA ILE A 212 -12.13 -4.96 -6.65
C ILE A 212 -12.80 -3.60 -6.53
N GLY A 213 -13.09 -3.00 -7.69
CA GLY A 213 -13.68 -1.68 -7.84
C GLY A 213 -15.21 -1.66 -7.68
N ALA A 214 -15.79 -0.46 -7.73
CA ALA A 214 -17.22 -0.22 -7.63
C ALA A 214 -18.04 -0.95 -8.72
N ASP A 215 -17.44 -1.23 -9.88
CA ASP A 215 -18.03 -2.01 -10.97
C ASP A 215 -18.43 -3.42 -10.55
N ILE A 216 -17.74 -4.01 -9.57
CA ILE A 216 -17.96 -5.38 -9.11
C ILE A 216 -18.44 -5.45 -7.66
N VAL A 217 -17.97 -4.53 -6.79
CA VAL A 217 -18.26 -4.56 -5.36
C VAL A 217 -19.75 -4.68 -5.07
N GLY A 218 -20.61 -3.93 -5.78
CA GLY A 218 -22.05 -3.97 -5.56
C GLY A 218 -22.67 -5.37 -5.69
N GLN A 219 -22.13 -6.19 -6.61
CA GLN A 219 -22.60 -7.56 -6.87
C GLN A 219 -22.13 -8.55 -5.80
N LEU A 220 -21.04 -8.24 -5.09
CA LEU A 220 -20.46 -9.12 -4.08
C LEU A 220 -21.03 -8.92 -2.67
N MET A 221 -21.71 -7.80 -2.42
CA MET A 221 -22.24 -7.48 -1.10
C MET A 221 -23.44 -8.35 -0.74
N THR A 222 -23.46 -8.90 0.48
CA THR A 222 -24.59 -9.70 0.97
C THR A 222 -25.56 -8.92 1.86
N GLY A 223 -25.24 -7.67 2.18
CA GLY A 223 -25.98 -6.83 3.12
C GLY A 223 -25.73 -7.13 4.60
N LYS A 224 -25.02 -8.21 4.95
CA LYS A 224 -24.68 -8.50 6.35
C LYS A 224 -23.50 -7.65 6.81
N ILE A 225 -23.76 -6.82 7.82
CA ILE A 225 -22.81 -5.90 8.44
C ILE A 225 -22.88 -6.12 9.95
N LEU A 226 -21.73 -6.23 10.61
CA LEU A 226 -21.65 -6.29 12.07
C LEU A 226 -20.67 -5.23 12.57
N ASN A 227 -21.15 -4.37 13.46
CA ASN A 227 -20.35 -3.33 14.09
C ASN A 227 -19.85 -3.84 15.43
N PHE A 228 -18.55 -3.74 15.64
CA PHE A 228 -17.91 -4.10 16.90
C PHE A 228 -17.84 -2.91 17.84
N SER A 229 -17.87 -3.22 19.13
CA SER A 229 -17.82 -2.20 20.19
C SER A 229 -16.54 -1.35 20.14
N CYS A 230 -15.48 -1.87 19.52
CA CYS A 230 -14.22 -1.17 19.32
C CYS A 230 -14.21 -0.16 18.16
N GLY A 231 -15.30 -0.03 17.39
CA GLY A 231 -15.39 0.89 16.26
C GLY A 231 -14.92 0.30 14.92
N LEU A 232 -14.61 -1.00 14.88
CA LEU A 232 -14.42 -1.74 13.64
C LEU A 232 -15.76 -2.26 13.12
N THR A 233 -15.84 -2.42 11.80
CA THR A 233 -17.01 -2.98 11.13
C THR A 233 -16.59 -4.14 10.25
N THR A 234 -17.33 -5.24 10.34
CA THR A 234 -17.21 -6.36 9.40
C THR A 234 -18.33 -6.33 8.38
N ILE A 235 -18.00 -6.70 7.13
CA ILE A 235 -18.97 -6.83 6.04
C ILE A 235 -18.80 -8.18 5.38
N LYS A 236 -19.90 -8.93 5.25
CA LYS A 236 -19.91 -10.19 4.51
C LYS A 236 -20.09 -9.92 3.02
N THR A 237 -19.15 -10.45 2.26
CA THR A 237 -19.23 -10.56 0.81
C THR A 237 -19.42 -12.03 0.40
N LEU A 238 -19.73 -12.25 -0.87
CA LEU A 238 -19.77 -13.59 -1.47
C LEU A 238 -18.39 -14.29 -1.42
N PHE A 239 -17.28 -13.55 -1.37
CA PHE A 239 -15.93 -14.11 -1.23
C PHE A 239 -15.48 -14.36 0.21
N GLY A 240 -16.12 -13.74 1.21
CA GLY A 240 -15.59 -13.80 2.57
C GLY A 240 -16.05 -12.63 3.44
N TRP A 241 -15.72 -12.69 4.73
CA TRP A 241 -15.84 -11.52 5.59
C TRP A 241 -14.64 -10.60 5.40
N THR A 242 -14.90 -9.30 5.43
CA THR A 242 -13.89 -8.24 5.44
C THR A 242 -14.04 -7.44 6.73
N LEU A 243 -12.96 -6.78 7.16
CA LEU A 243 -12.93 -5.90 8.32
C LEU A 243 -12.39 -4.53 7.91
N PHE A 244 -12.97 -3.45 8.40
CA PHE A 244 -12.44 -2.11 8.19
C PHE A 244 -12.79 -1.17 9.33
N GLY A 245 -12.13 -0.02 9.34
CA GLY A 245 -12.33 1.02 10.36
C GLY A 245 -11.09 1.24 11.20
N LYS A 246 -11.17 2.21 12.10
CA LYS A 246 -10.07 2.58 12.98
C LYS A 246 -10.17 1.79 14.27
N SER A 247 -9.16 0.98 14.55
CA SER A 247 -9.00 0.34 15.86
C SER A 247 -8.62 1.36 16.92
N PRO A 248 -9.12 1.21 18.15
CA PRO A 248 -8.74 2.03 19.28
C PRO A 248 -7.34 1.60 19.71
N SER A 249 -6.31 2.37 19.34
CA SER A 249 -4.96 2.12 19.86
C SER A 249 -4.57 3.18 20.89
N SER A 250 -4.06 2.70 22.01
CA SER A 250 -3.44 3.47 23.08
C SER A 250 -1.97 3.76 22.75
N SER A 251 -1.65 4.92 22.16
CA SER A 251 -0.47 5.71 22.54
C SER A 251 -0.34 6.98 21.68
N ASN A 252 -0.19 8.12 22.35
CA ASN A 252 0.28 9.37 21.78
C ASN A 252 1.80 9.28 21.55
N SER A 253 2.23 8.48 20.58
CA SER A 253 3.62 8.53 20.08
C SER A 253 3.63 9.23 18.72
N ASN A 254 4.59 10.13 18.51
CA ASN A 254 4.86 10.82 17.23
C ASN A 254 5.23 9.78 16.17
N SER A 255 4.22 9.14 15.63
CA SER A 255 4.34 7.99 14.75
C SER A 255 3.95 8.43 13.34
N THR A 256 4.72 7.98 12.36
CA THR A 256 4.47 8.29 10.96
C THR A 256 3.19 7.59 10.51
N MET A 257 2.19 8.39 10.14
CA MET A 257 0.95 7.90 9.56
C MET A 257 1.20 7.51 8.11
N MET A 258 1.03 6.23 7.78
CA MET A 258 0.97 5.79 6.39
C MET A 258 -0.46 6.00 5.89
N VAL A 259 -0.60 6.85 4.88
CA VAL A 259 -1.84 6.98 4.11
C VAL A 259 -1.65 6.12 2.86
N ILE A 260 -2.57 5.20 2.63
CA ILE A 260 -2.62 4.43 1.39
C ILE A 260 -3.61 5.16 0.48
N ASP A 261 -3.08 5.98 -0.41
CA ASP A 261 -3.85 6.52 -1.53
C ASP A 261 -3.82 5.48 -2.67
N LEU A 262 -4.98 4.93 -2.97
CA LEU A 262 -5.17 3.96 -4.05
C LEU A 262 -5.27 4.75 -5.35
N LEU A 263 -4.26 4.59 -6.21
CA LEU A 263 -3.90 5.42 -7.38
C LEU A 263 -2.99 6.63 -7.07
N VAL A 264 -1.75 6.35 -6.66
CA VAL A 264 -0.65 7.29 -6.85
C VAL A 264 0.06 6.90 -8.14
N ASN A 265 -0.26 7.57 -9.25
CA ASN A 265 0.77 7.75 -10.27
C ASN A 265 1.84 8.59 -9.58
N GLU A 266 3.07 8.08 -9.51
CA GLU A 266 4.20 8.96 -9.29
C GLU A 266 4.17 9.97 -10.44
N CYS A 267 3.76 11.22 -10.17
CA CYS A 267 4.06 12.30 -11.09
C CYS A 267 5.58 12.30 -11.23
N ILE A 268 6.07 11.75 -12.33
CA ILE A 268 7.44 11.94 -12.74
C ILE A 268 7.54 13.43 -13.00
N ILE A 269 8.20 14.16 -12.10
CA ILE A 269 8.58 15.55 -12.31
C ILE A 269 9.69 15.53 -13.37
N ASN A 270 9.33 15.25 -14.62
CA ASN A 270 10.20 15.45 -15.77
C ASN A 270 9.76 16.63 -16.64
N ASP A 271 8.69 17.34 -16.29
CA ASP A 271 8.22 18.53 -17.00
C ASP A 271 8.17 19.80 -16.12
N LEU A 272 9.21 20.03 -15.31
CA LEU A 272 9.52 21.34 -14.73
C LEU A 272 10.98 21.74 -15.01
#